data_AF-A0A3C0DK93-F1
#
_entry.id   AF-A0A3C0DK93-F1
#
_cell.length_a   1.000
_cell.length_b   1.000
_cell.length_c   1.000
_cell.angle_alpha   90.00
_cell.angle_beta   90.00
_cell.angle_gamma   90.00
#
_symmetry.space_group_name_H-M   'P 1'
#
loop_
_entity.id
_entity.type
_entity.pdbx_description
1 polymer ?
#
loop_
_entity_poly.entity_id
_entity_poly.type
_entity_poly.pdbx_seq_one_letter_code
_entity_poly.pdbx_strand_id
1 'polypeptide(L)' 'MRVAPIGLMCPGDVSRAIQLAVAASQPTHGTQTAIAGACAIAAGVAEALNENATVFSVASACLRGAQEGEKIGEKVGRV' A
#
# COMPACT_ATOMS: atom_id res chain seq x y z
N MET A 1 -2.19 -8.44 6.57
CA MET A 1 -2.78 -9.52 5.73
C MET A 1 -4.13 -9.18 5.09
N ARG A 2 -4.93 -8.23 5.60
CA ARG A 2 -6.29 -7.94 5.08
C ARG A 2 -6.40 -6.81 4.05
N VAL A 3 -5.28 -6.36 3.48
CA VAL A 3 -5.22 -5.09 2.72
C VAL A 3 -5.54 -5.23 1.23
N ALA A 4 -5.52 -6.46 0.69
CA ALA A 4 -5.75 -6.70 -0.74
C ALA A 4 -7.04 -6.08 -1.31
N PRO A 5 -8.20 -6.09 -0.61
CA PRO A 5 -9.41 -5.43 -1.10
C PRO A 5 -9.25 -3.93 -1.37
N ILE A 6 -8.36 -3.23 -0.67
CA ILE A 6 -8.12 -1.80 -0.89
C ILE A 6 -7.50 -1.55 -2.27
N GLY A 7 -6.53 -2.39 -2.67
CA GLY A 7 -5.96 -2.31 -4.01
C GLY A 7 -7.00 -2.62 -5.09
N LEU A 8 -7.89 -3.60 -4.84
CA LEU A 8 -8.98 -3.93 -5.77
C LEU A 8 -9.97 -2.77 -5.98
N MET A 9 -10.18 -1.94 -4.97
CA MET A 9 -11.04 -0.74 -5.05
C MET A 9 -10.35 0.46 -5.71
N CYS A 10 -9.05 0.35 -6.03
CA CYS A 10 -8.23 1.42 -6.60
C CYS A 10 -7.53 0.95 -7.88
N PRO A 11 -8.24 0.48 -8.92
CA PRO A 11 -7.62 -0.08 -10.12
C PRO A 11 -6.73 0.95 -10.81
N GLY A 12 -5.44 0.66 -10.93
CA GLY A 12 -4.43 1.56 -11.50
C GLY A 12 -4.08 2.79 -10.64
N ASP A 13 -4.80 3.05 -9.55
CA ASP A 13 -4.58 4.20 -8.66
C ASP A 13 -3.78 3.80 -7.42
N VAL A 14 -2.48 3.61 -7.63
CA VAL A 14 -1.51 3.23 -6.59
C VAL A 14 -1.50 4.23 -5.44
N SER A 15 -1.56 5.53 -5.74
CA SER A 15 -1.48 6.59 -4.72
C SER A 15 -2.69 6.54 -3.79
N ARG A 16 -3.90 6.36 -4.33
CA ARG A 16 -5.12 6.20 -3.52
C ARG A 16 -5.10 4.91 -2.71
N ALA A 17 -4.60 3.81 -3.28
CA ALA A 17 -4.48 2.53 -2.57
C ALA A 17 -3.59 2.66 -1.32
N ILE A 18 -2.47 3.39 -1.41
CA ILE A 18 -1.57 3.66 -0.29
C ILE A 18 -2.30 4.45 0.80
N GLN A 19 -2.98 5.55 0.46
CA GLN A 19 -3.68 6.38 1.45
C GLN A 19 -4.76 5.60 2.22
N LEU A 20 -5.56 4.80 1.51
CA LEU A 20 -6.57 3.95 2.14
C LEU A 20 -5.94 2.84 2.99
N ALA A 21 -4.81 2.26 2.55
CA ALA A 21 -4.10 1.24 3.31
C ALA A 21 -3.56 1.79 4.64
N VAL A 22 -3.04 3.02 4.66
CA VAL A 22 -2.65 3.71 5.92
C VAL A 22 -3.86 3.81 6.85
N ALA A 23 -4.95 4.40 6.37
CA ALA A 23 -6.15 4.62 7.17
C ALA A 23 -6.74 3.32 7.73
N ALA A 24 -6.74 2.24 6.95
CA ALA A 24 -7.25 0.93 7.37
C ALA A 24 -6.32 0.16 8.33
N SER A 25 -5.03 0.47 8.32
CA SER A 25 -4.02 -0.21 9.15
C SER A 25 -3.88 0.44 10.53
N GLN A 26 -3.93 1.77 10.58
CA GLN A 26 -3.69 2.58 11.77
C GLN A 26 -4.47 2.15 13.03
N PRO A 27 -5.78 1.78 12.97
CA PRO A 27 -6.55 1.45 14.17
C PRO A 27 -6.13 0.16 14.90
N THR A 28 -5.40 -0.75 14.24
CA THR A 28 -5.12 -2.08 14.81
C THR A 28 -3.67 -2.51 14.69
N HIS A 29 -2.97 -2.06 13.65
CA HIS A 29 -1.57 -2.38 13.36
C HIS A 29 -0.87 -1.07 12.98
N GLY A 30 -0.94 -0.08 13.86
CA GLY A 30 -0.44 1.28 13.64
C GLY A 30 1.05 1.46 13.93
N THR A 31 1.87 0.43 13.71
CA THR A 31 3.33 0.61 13.71
C THR A 31 3.80 1.04 12.33
N GLN A 32 4.90 1.79 12.27
CA GLN A 32 5.50 2.26 11.02
C GLN A 32 5.70 1.10 10.02
N THR A 33 6.28 -0.02 10.48
CA THR A 33 6.59 -1.17 9.62
C THR A 33 5.32 -1.89 9.16
N ALA A 34 4.29 -1.97 10.01
CA ALA A 34 3.02 -2.59 9.62
C ALA A 34 2.27 -1.76 8.58
N ILE A 35 2.29 -0.43 8.71
CA ILE A 35 1.73 0.50 7.73
C ILE A 35 2.48 0.37 6.39
N ALA A 36 3.82 0.34 6.41
CA ALA A 36 4.64 0.14 5.21
C ALA A 36 4.29 -1.17 4.48
N GLY A 37 4.22 -2.29 5.21
CA GLY A 37 3.85 -3.58 4.63
C GLY A 37 2.43 -3.61 4.05
N ALA A 38 1.48 -2.92 4.70
CA ALA A 38 0.12 -2.81 4.18
C ALA A 38 0.07 -1.99 2.88
N CYS A 39 0.76 -0.85 2.83
CA CYS A 39 0.82 0.00 1.65
C CYS A 39 1.51 -0.69 0.47
N ALA A 40 2.55 -1.49 0.72
CA ALA A 40 3.22 -2.28 -0.30
C ALA A 40 2.24 -3.20 -1.04
N ILE A 41 1.48 -4.01 -0.29
CA ILE A 41 0.56 -4.97 -0.90
C ILE A 41 -0.63 -4.25 -1.57
N ALA A 42 -1.16 -3.18 -0.98
CA ALA A 42 -2.24 -2.42 -1.59
C ALA A 42 -1.83 -1.79 -2.94
N ALA A 43 -0.62 -1.20 -2.98
CA ALA A 43 -0.05 -0.63 -4.19
C ALA A 43 0.18 -1.69 -5.29
N GLY A 44 0.73 -2.85 -4.93
CA GLY A 44 0.93 -3.94 -5.89
C GLY A 44 -0.38 -4.47 -6.47
N VAL A 45 -1.41 -4.64 -5.63
CA VAL A 45 -2.73 -5.08 -6.10
C VAL A 45 -3.39 -4.03 -7.01
N ALA A 46 -3.28 -2.75 -6.67
CA ALA A 46 -3.79 -1.66 -7.51
C ALA A 46 -3.09 -1.62 -8.89
N GLU A 47 -1.76 -1.74 -8.91
CA GLU A 47 -0.98 -1.79 -10.16
C GLU A 47 -1.30 -3.04 -10.99
N ALA A 48 -1.54 -4.19 -10.35
CA ALA A 48 -1.89 -5.42 -11.06
C ALA A 48 -3.23 -5.35 -11.82
N LEU A 49 -4.08 -4.37 -11.50
CA LEU A 49 -5.33 -4.10 -12.22
C LEU A 49 -5.17 -3.11 -13.37
N ASN A 50 -3.96 -2.61 -13.63
CA ASN A 50 -3.67 -1.79 -14.79
C ASN A 50 -3.55 -2.69 -16.04
N GLU A 51 -4.14 -2.29 -17.17
CA GLU A 51 -4.16 -3.07 -18.42
C GLU A 51 -2.76 -3.43 -18.92
N ASN A 52 -1.78 -2.58 -18.64
CA ASN A 52 -0.39 -2.74 -19.08
C ASN A 52 0.53 -3.25 -17.96
N ALA A 53 -0.03 -3.79 -16.88
CA ALA A 53 0.75 -4.26 -15.74
C ALA A 53 1.70 -5.39 -16.13
N THR A 54 2.92 -5.33 -15.60
CA THR A 54 3.91 -6.40 -15.70
C THR A 54 4.29 -6.87 -14.31
N VAL A 55 4.89 -8.05 -14.19
CA VAL A 55 5.44 -8.52 -12.90
C VAL A 55 6.40 -7.49 -12.30
N PHE A 56 7.20 -6.82 -13.13
CA PHE A 56 8.14 -5.81 -12.68
C PHE A 56 7.45 -4.50 -12.25
N SER A 57 6.41 -4.05 -12.94
CA SER A 57 5.67 -2.86 -12.52
C SER A 57 4.93 -3.10 -11.20
N VAL A 58 4.35 -4.29 -11.01
CA VAL A 58 3.71 -4.69 -9.74
C VAL A 58 4.74 -4.73 -8.60
N ALA A 59 5.91 -5.34 -8.81
CA ALA A 59 6.97 -5.34 -7.80
C ALA A 59 7.47 -3.92 -7.48
N SER A 60 7.59 -3.07 -8.50
CA SER A 60 7.97 -1.65 -8.32
C SER A 60 6.90 -0.86 -7.56
N ALA A 61 5.62 -1.13 -7.81
CA ALA A 61 4.52 -0.53 -7.07
C ALA A 61 4.52 -0.99 -5.60
N CYS A 62 4.81 -2.26 -5.32
CA CYS A 62 5.00 -2.74 -3.95
C CYS A 62 6.11 -1.98 -3.23
N LEU A 63 7.27 -1.81 -3.88
CA LEU A 63 8.39 -1.08 -3.30
C LEU A 63 8.03 0.40 -3.02
N ARG A 64 7.38 1.06 -4.00
CA ARG A 64 6.90 2.43 -3.83
C ARG A 64 5.90 2.54 -2.67
N GLY A 65 4.94 1.62 -2.60
CA GLY A 65 3.96 1.54 -1.53
C GLY A 65 4.60 1.36 -0.15
N ALA A 66 5.62 0.50 -0.06
CA ALA A 66 6.40 0.33 1.18
C ALA A 66 7.07 1.64 1.60
N GLN A 67 7.78 2.30 0.69
CA GLN A 67 8.52 3.54 0.97
C GLN A 67 7.61 4.72 1.34
N GLU A 68 6.49 4.91 0.63
CA GLU A 68 5.53 5.95 0.96
C GLU A 68 4.79 5.65 2.27
N GLY A 69 4.39 4.39 2.46
CA GLY A 69 3.76 3.93 3.70
C GLY A 69 4.66 4.08 4.91
N GLU A 70 5.96 3.79 4.78
CA GLU A 70 6.99 4.02 5.80
C GLU A 70 7.08 5.49 6.20
N LYS A 71 7.23 6.41 5.23
CA LYS A 71 7.28 7.86 5.48
C LYS A 71 6.03 8.41 6.16
N ILE A 72 4.86 7.86 5.83
CA ILE A 72 3.62 8.23 6.50
C ILE A 72 3.58 7.62 7.91
N GLY A 73 3.98 6.36 8.04
CA GLY A 73 4.06 5.60 9.28
C GLY A 73 4.98 6.23 10.32
N GLU A 74 6.09 6.86 9.92
CA GLU A 74 6.97 7.64 10.82
C GLU A 74 6.25 8.83 11.46
N LYS A 75 5.24 9.40 10.79
CA LYS A 75 4.50 10.58 11.25
C LYS A 75 3.26 10.23 12.07
N VAL A 76 2.61 9.12 11.74
CA VAL A 76 1.28 8.77 12.29
C VAL A 76 1.27 7.48 13.12
N GLY A 77 2.33 6.68 12.99
CA GLY A 77 2.46 5.37 13.61
C GLY A 77 3.43 5.36 14.79
N ARG A 78 3.44 4.24 15.49
CA ARG A 78 4.43 3.93 16.53
C ARG A 78 5.70 3.39 15.86
N VAL A 79 6.86 3.85 16.31
CA VAL A 79 8.18 3.37 15.88
C VAL A 79 8.66 2.33 16.87
#